data_AF-A0A317FJK0-F1
#
_entry.id   AF-A0A317FJK0-F1
#
_cell.length_a   1.000
_cell.length_b   1.000
_cell.length_c   1.000
_cell.angle_alpha   90.00
_cell.angle_beta   90.00
_cell.angle_gamma   90.00
#
_symmetry.space_group_name_H-M   'P 1'
#
loop_
_entity.id
_entity.type
_entity.pdbx_description
1 polymer ?
#
loop_
_entity_poly.entity_id
_entity_poly.type
_entity_poly.pdbx_seq_one_letter_code
_entity_poly.pdbx_strand_id
1 'polypeptide(L)' 'MPRPLLALIVGLLGFLLYVGAVVAMADWVLHLHWLVQLAYFTVAGIAWVWPARALMFWAARADG' A
#
# COMPACT_ATOMS: atom_id res chain seq x y z
N MET A 1 5.97 8.93 -21.56
CA MET A 1 5.51 9.58 -20.32
C MET A 1 6.71 9.77 -19.40
N PRO A 2 6.85 10.90 -18.69
CA PRO A 2 7.89 11.05 -17.68
C PRO A 2 7.71 9.96 -16.63
N ARG A 3 8.80 9.26 -16.28
CA ARG A 3 8.79 8.13 -15.33
C ARG A 3 8.21 8.50 -13.94
N PRO A 4 8.33 9.75 -13.45
CA PRO A 4 7.58 10.20 -12.28
C PRO A 4 6.06 10.11 -12.40
N LEU A 5 5.49 10.44 -13.56
CA LEU A 5 4.04 10.36 -13.80
C LEU A 5 3.58 8.89 -13.83
N LEU A 6 4.39 8.00 -14.43
CA LEU A 6 4.11 6.56 -14.39
C LEU A 6 4.18 6.01 -12.97
N ALA A 7 5.18 6.40 -12.18
CA ALA A 7 5.30 5.99 -10.78
C ALA A 7 4.11 6.48 -9.94
N LEU A 8 3.62 7.69 -10.20
CA LEU A 8 2.43 8.24 -9.57
C LEU A 8 1.18 7.41 -9.90
N ILE A 9 0.93 7.13 -11.18
CA ILE A 9 -0.23 6.36 -11.62
C ILE A 9 -0.19 4.95 -11.04
N VAL A 10 0.96 4.27 -11.14
CA VAL A 10 1.16 2.92 -10.60
C VAL A 10 1.01 2.92 -9.07
N GLY A 11 1.57 3.93 -8.40
CA GLY A 11 1.46 4.08 -6.96
C GLY A 11 0.02 4.29 -6.49
N LEU A 12 -0.73 5.17 -7.16
CA LEU A 12 -2.15 5.41 -6.88
C LEU A 12 -2.99 4.17 -7.11
N LEU A 13 -2.89 3.54 -8.28
CA LEU A 13 -3.67 2.35 -8.61
C LEU A 13 -3.30 1.18 -7.68
N GLY A 14 -2.01 0.95 -7.45
CA GLY A 14 -1.54 -0.06 -6.51
C GLY A 14 -2.04 0.18 -5.10
N PHE A 15 -1.99 1.43 -4.63
CA PHE A 15 -2.46 1.78 -3.28
C PHE A 15 -3.97 1.61 -3.16
N LEU A 16 -4.74 1.99 -4.18
CA LEU A 16 -6.19 1.83 -4.20
C LEU A 16 -6.58 0.34 -4.11
N LEU A 17 -5.91 -0.51 -4.90
CA LEU A 17 -6.10 -1.96 -4.85
C LEU A 17 -5.70 -2.53 -3.49
N TYR A 18 -4.60 -2.06 -2.93
CA TYR A 18 -4.12 -2.47 -1.62
C TYR A 18 -5.12 -2.13 -0.51
N VAL A 19 -5.57 -0.88 -0.44
CA VAL A 19 -6.58 -0.44 0.53
C VAL A 19 -7.88 -1.20 0.34
N GLY A 20 -8.33 -1.40 -0.90
CA GLY A 20 -9.52 -2.20 -1.19
C GLY A 20 -9.41 -3.63 -0.66
N ALA A 21 -8.27 -4.29 -0.87
CA ALA A 21 -8.02 -5.63 -0.35
C ALA A 21 -7.97 -5.65 1.20
N VAL A 22 -7.31 -4.65 1.81
CA VAL A 22 -7.23 -4.52 3.27
C VAL A 22 -8.62 -4.32 3.89
N VAL A 23 -9.46 -3.49 3.27
CA VAL A 23 -10.83 -3.23 3.74
C VAL A 23 -11.70 -4.49 3.57
N ALA A 24 -11.65 -5.15 2.40
CA ALA A 24 -12.41 -6.37 2.17
C ALA A 24 -12.02 -7.52 3.13
N MET A 25 -10.73 -7.60 3.49
CA MET A 25 -10.26 -8.56 4.48
C MET A 25 -10.62 -8.14 5.91
N ALA A 26 -10.75 -6.84 6.18
CA ALA A 26 -11.14 -6.34 7.50
C ALA A 26 -12.52 -6.84 7.94
N ASP A 27 -13.46 -7.03 6.99
CA ASP A 27 -14.78 -7.61 7.28
C ASP A 27 -14.67 -8.97 7.98
N TRP A 28 -13.65 -9.77 7.67
CA TRP A 28 -13.40 -11.06 8.30
C TRP A 28 -12.66 -10.89 9.63
N VAL A 29 -11.66 -10.01 9.66
CA VAL A 29 -10.81 -9.77 10.83
C VAL A 29 -11.58 -9.18 12.01
N LEU A 30 -12.59 -8.35 11.74
CA LEU A 30 -13.42 -7.73 12.78
C LEU A 30 -14.22 -8.75 13.61
N HIS A 31 -14.47 -9.95 13.07
CA HIS A 31 -15.12 -11.05 13.79
C HIS A 31 -14.14 -11.86 14.66
N LEU A 32 -12.84 -11.58 14.58
CA LEU A 32 -11.80 -12.26 15.35
C LEU A 32 -11.49 -11.52 16.65
N HIS A 33 -10.69 -12.15 17.50
CA HIS A 33 -10.24 -11.59 18.76
C HIS A 33 -9.53 -10.23 18.55
N TRP A 34 -9.78 -9.26 19.43
CA TRP A 34 -9.29 -7.88 19.30
C TRP A 34 -7.77 -7.77 19.09
N LEU A 35 -6.99 -8.69 19.66
CA LEU A 35 -5.53 -8.73 19.49
C LEU A 35 -5.13 -8.97 18.02
N VAL A 36 -5.90 -9.81 17.31
CA VAL A 36 -5.69 -10.08 15.88
C VAL A 36 -6.04 -8.83 15.07
N GLN A 37 -7.10 -8.12 15.44
CA GLN A 37 -7.47 -6.85 14.81
C GLN A 37 -6.34 -5.82 14.96
N LEU A 38 -5.81 -5.67 16.17
CA LEU A 38 -4.70 -4.74 16.44
C LEU A 38 -3.45 -5.08 15.63
N ALA A 39 -3.07 -6.36 15.59
CA ALA A 39 -1.93 -6.81 14.79
C ALA A 39 -2.17 -6.57 13.29
N TYR A 40 -3.36 -6.93 12.80
CA TYR A 40 -3.75 -6.76 11.40
C TYR A 40 -3.70 -5.30 10.96
N PHE A 41 -4.37 -4.39 11.69
CA PHE A 41 -4.41 -2.99 11.32
C PHE A 41 -3.05 -2.30 11.45
N THR A 42 -2.21 -2.72 12.41
CA THR A 42 -0.84 -2.20 12.55
C THR A 42 0.03 -2.61 11.36
N VAL A 43 -0.01 -3.90 10.99
CA VAL A 43 0.77 -4.40 9.84
C VAL A 43 0.25 -3.81 8.55
N ALA A 44 -1.08 -3.78 8.34
CA ALA A 44 -1.68 -3.22 7.14
C ALA A 44 -1.40 -1.71 7.01
N GLY A 45 -1.37 -0.95 8.11
CA GLY A 45 -1.03 0.48 8.07
C GLY A 45 0.39 0.76 7.56
N ILE A 46 1.32 -0.18 7.75
CA ILE A 46 2.75 0.03 7.46
C ILE A 46 3.22 -0.77 6.23
N ALA A 47 2.53 -1.84 5.86
CA ALA A 47 2.92 -2.71 4.73
C ALA A 47 3.06 -1.99 3.39
N TRP A 48 2.34 -0.88 3.18
CA TRP A 48 2.48 -0.10 1.95
C TRP A 48 3.73 0.80 1.88
N VAL A 49 4.46 0.98 2.99
CA VAL A 49 5.67 1.81 3.02
C VAL A 49 6.75 1.27 2.07
N TRP A 50 6.92 -0.06 2.01
CA TRP A 50 7.93 -0.68 1.15
C TRP A 50 7.63 -0.49 -0.36
N PRO A 51 6.42 -0.79 -0.86
CA PRO A 51 6.03 -0.48 -2.24
C PRO A 51 6.18 1.01 -2.58
N ALA A 52 5.69 1.90 -1.71
CA ALA A 52 5.77 3.34 -1.95
C ALA A 52 7.23 3.81 -2.06
N ARG A 53 8.09 3.35 -1.15
CA ARG A 53 9.54 3.64 -1.17
C ARG A 53 10.19 3.16 -2.46
N ALA A 54 9.89 1.94 -2.91
CA ALA A 54 10.45 1.38 -4.14
C ALA A 54 10.05 2.21 -5.38
N LEU A 55 8.78 2.62 -5.46
CA LEU A 55 8.27 3.47 -6.54
C LEU A 55 8.93 4.85 -6.56
N MET A 56 9.10 5.48 -5.40
CA MET A 56 9.76 6.79 -5.27
C MET A 56 11.22 6.73 -5.77
N PHE A 57 11.99 5.73 -5.34
CA PHE A 57 13.38 5.59 -5.80
C PHE A 57 13.47 5.23 -7.28
N TRP A 58 12.56 4.41 -7.79
CA TRP A 58 12.52 4.08 -9.21
C TRP A 58 12.21 5.32 -10.07
N ALA A 59 11.30 6.18 -9.61
CA ALA A 59 10.98 7.44 -10.26
C ALA A 59 12.18 8.39 -10.25
N ALA A 60 12.85 8.57 -9.12
CA ALA A 60 13.99 9.49 -8.99
C ALA A 60 15.20 9.07 -9.83
N ARG A 61 15.42 7.76 -10.01
CA ARG A 61 16.53 7.22 -10.83
C ARG A 61 16.35 7.41 -12.33
N ALA A 62 15.20 7.91 -12.77
CA ALA A 62 14.94 8.25 -14.15
C ALA A 62 15.41 9.66 -14.54
N ASP A 63 15.58 10.53 -13.54
CA ASP A 63 15.77 11.97 -13.74
C ASP A 63 17.24 12.41 -13.50
N GLY A 64 18.15 11.47 -13.19
CA GLY A 64 19.59 11.69 -13.02
C GLY A 64 20.42 10.70 -13.82
#